data_AF-A0A0Q5N9X1-F1
#
_entry.id   AF-A0A0Q5N9X1-F1
#
_cell.length_a   1.000
_cell.length_b   1.000
_cell.length_c   1.000
_cell.angle_alpha   90.00
_cell.angle_beta   90.00
_cell.angle_gamma   90.00
#
_symmetry.space_group_name_H-M   'P 1'
#
loop_
_entity.id
_entity.type
_entity.pdbx_description
1 polymer ?
#
loop_
_entity_poly.entity_id
_entity_poly.type
_entity_poly.pdbx_seq_one_letter_code
_entity_poly.pdbx_strand_id
1 'polypeptide(L)'
;MSTMIPTKDVAKLLRTELRAAFPGVKFTVRCSTGTASAWMNVSWADGPTTGQVDEIAGRFEGRKFNGMTDSYDHQGSVLIAGQGAAMPEEVVYGCDGILTARTFTAAGHLEAQRVIETDSSIPYVRVCDEDGNLLKGAGNLIRPGDEVQIAGHGYSDWMDVHQAAHLALYERDLTPARTK
;
A
#
# COMPACT_ATOMS: atom_id res chain seq x y z
N MET A 1 -26.73 -15.88 13.48
CA MET A 1 -26.89 -14.57 12.80
C MET A 1 -25.63 -13.79 13.10
N SER A 2 -24.77 -13.59 12.10
CA SER A 2 -23.50 -12.88 12.26
C SER A 2 -23.77 -11.37 12.25
N THR A 3 -23.17 -10.63 13.19
CA THR A 3 -23.40 -9.18 13.32
C THR A 3 -22.55 -8.43 12.30
N MET A 4 -23.13 -7.45 11.59
CA MET A 4 -22.37 -6.66 10.63
C MET A 4 -21.66 -5.48 11.32
N ILE A 5 -20.34 -5.36 11.12
CA ILE A 5 -19.56 -4.21 11.58
C ILE A 5 -19.55 -3.14 10.48
N PRO A 6 -20.03 -1.90 10.76
CA PRO A 6 -19.99 -0.82 9.79
C PRO A 6 -18.57 -0.46 9.34
N THR A 7 -18.40 -0.05 8.09
CA THR A 7 -17.10 0.32 7.48
C THR A 7 -16.27 1.29 8.33
N LYS A 8 -16.93 2.22 9.04
CA LYS A 8 -16.28 3.18 9.93
C LYS A 8 -15.62 2.52 11.14
N ASP A 9 -16.22 1.47 11.69
CA ASP A 9 -15.67 0.72 12.82
C ASP A 9 -14.61 -0.28 12.34
N VAL A 10 -14.80 -0.89 11.16
CA VAL A 10 -13.76 -1.65 10.47
C VAL A 10 -12.49 -0.81 10.29
N ALA A 11 -12.63 0.46 9.86
CA ALA A 11 -11.50 1.37 9.72
C ALA A 11 -10.76 1.67 11.03
N LYS A 12 -11.43 1.59 12.19
CA LYS A 12 -10.77 1.72 13.51
C LYS A 12 -9.98 0.47 13.86
N LEU A 13 -10.55 -0.71 13.60
CA LEU A 13 -9.86 -1.99 13.79
C LEU A 13 -8.61 -2.09 12.91
N LEU A 14 -8.76 -1.80 11.62
CA LEU A 14 -7.64 -1.79 10.67
C LEU A 14 -6.53 -0.81 11.09
N ARG A 15 -6.89 0.41 11.52
CA ARG A 15 -5.89 1.38 12.00
C ARG A 15 -5.14 0.86 13.23
N THR A 16 -5.81 0.12 14.11
CA THR A 16 -5.20 -0.46 15.32
C THR A 16 -4.22 -1.57 14.93
N GLU A 17 -4.63 -2.48 14.05
CA GLU A 17 -3.80 -3.58 13.56
C GLU A 17 -2.55 -3.07 12.82
N LEU A 18 -2.72 -2.12 11.89
CA LEU A 18 -1.59 -1.52 11.15
C LEU A 18 -0.58 -0.84 12.07
N ARG A 19 -1.06 -0.15 13.12
CA ARG A 19 -0.18 0.51 14.10
C ARG A 19 0.57 -0.50 14.97
N ALA A 20 -0.04 -1.64 15.27
CA ALA A 20 0.59 -2.72 16.01
C ALA A 20 1.64 -3.44 15.15
N ALA A 21 1.33 -3.69 13.88
CA ALA A 21 2.21 -4.38 12.94
C ALA A 21 3.42 -3.54 12.52
N PHE A 22 3.24 -2.22 12.32
CA PHE A 22 4.32 -1.31 11.89
C PHE A 22 4.48 -0.12 12.84
N PRO A 23 5.07 -0.34 14.03
CA PRO A 23 5.37 0.74 14.96
C PRO A 23 6.27 1.79 14.31
N GLY A 24 5.89 3.07 14.41
CA GLY A 24 6.67 4.18 13.85
C GLY A 24 6.21 4.65 12.46
N VAL A 25 5.30 3.91 11.80
CA VAL A 25 4.70 4.33 10.52
C VAL A 25 3.35 4.98 10.77
N LYS A 26 3.12 6.14 10.13
CA LYS A 26 1.87 6.89 10.24
C LYS A 26 0.92 6.51 9.10
N PHE A 27 -0.09 5.71 9.42
CA PHE A 27 -1.17 5.38 8.48
C PHE A 27 -2.31 6.40 8.53
N THR A 28 -2.81 6.75 7.36
CA THR A 28 -4.08 7.45 7.15
C THR A 28 -5.10 6.45 6.62
N VAL A 29 -6.16 6.20 7.38
CA VAL A 29 -7.28 5.33 6.96
C VAL A 29 -8.53 6.20 6.84
N ARG A 30 -9.10 6.29 5.64
CA ARG A 30 -10.26 7.15 5.35
C ARG A 30 -11.35 6.37 4.62
N CYS A 31 -12.54 6.33 5.21
CA CYS A 31 -13.72 5.81 4.52
C CYS A 31 -14.12 6.74 3.36
N SER A 32 -14.51 6.13 2.25
CA SER A 32 -15.18 6.81 1.15
C SER A 32 -16.60 7.22 1.54
N THR A 33 -17.24 8.06 0.73
CA THR A 33 -18.56 8.64 1.04
C THR A 33 -19.56 8.37 -0.10
N GLY A 34 -20.86 8.55 0.17
CA GLY A 34 -21.91 8.37 -0.83
C GLY A 34 -22.05 6.92 -1.27
N THR A 35 -22.15 6.68 -2.57
CA THR A 35 -22.28 5.34 -3.17
C THR A 35 -21.07 4.45 -2.93
N ALA A 36 -19.90 5.04 -2.65
CA ALA A 36 -18.68 4.30 -2.32
C ALA A 36 -18.47 4.15 -0.80
N SER A 37 -19.48 4.35 0.05
CA SER A 37 -19.33 4.33 1.52
C SER A 37 -18.90 2.97 2.11
N ALA A 38 -19.01 1.89 1.35
CA ALA A 38 -18.47 0.57 1.70
C ALA A 38 -16.95 0.45 1.44
N TRP A 39 -16.31 1.45 0.82
CA TRP A 39 -14.88 1.43 0.50
C TRP A 39 -14.08 2.30 1.47
N MET A 40 -12.79 1.99 1.60
CA MET A 40 -11.85 2.88 2.30
C MET A 40 -10.48 2.92 1.63
N ASN A 41 -9.74 3.99 1.91
CA ASN A 41 -8.40 4.22 1.42
C ASN A 41 -7.43 4.21 2.60
N VAL A 42 -6.33 3.48 2.45
CA VAL A 42 -5.21 3.41 3.39
C VAL A 42 -3.99 4.01 2.70
N SER A 43 -3.39 5.02 3.29
CA SER A 43 -2.16 5.60 2.78
C SER A 43 -1.11 5.82 3.84
N TRP A 44 0.16 5.68 3.45
CA TRP A 44 1.34 5.90 4.28
C TRP A 44 2.50 6.36 3.40
N ALA A 45 3.56 6.85 4.06
CA ALA A 45 4.79 7.26 3.40
C ALA A 45 5.95 6.34 3.80
N ASP A 46 6.83 6.03 2.84
CA ASP A 46 7.95 5.10 2.97
C ASP A 46 7.50 3.78 3.62
N GLY A 47 8.05 3.38 4.76
CA GLY A 47 7.49 2.30 5.59
C GLY A 47 7.41 0.93 4.89
N PRO A 48 6.46 0.07 5.27
CA PRO A 48 6.32 -1.27 4.71
C PRO A 48 5.95 -1.24 3.23
N THR A 49 6.18 -2.36 2.54
CA THR A 49 5.76 -2.55 1.15
C THR A 49 4.24 -2.59 1.05
N THR A 50 3.71 -2.28 -0.13
CA THR A 50 2.26 -2.36 -0.39
C THR A 50 1.74 -3.78 -0.13
N GLY A 51 2.50 -4.81 -0.53
CA GLY A 51 2.12 -6.21 -0.30
C GLY A 51 1.97 -6.57 1.19
N GLN A 52 2.88 -6.09 2.06
CA GLN A 52 2.79 -6.31 3.51
C GLN A 52 1.53 -5.64 4.10
N VAL A 53 1.16 -4.46 3.60
CA VAL A 53 -0.04 -3.75 4.07
C VAL A 53 -1.31 -4.40 3.51
N ASP A 54 -1.32 -4.83 2.24
CA ASP A 54 -2.43 -5.51 1.60
C ASP A 54 -2.77 -6.83 2.27
N GLU A 55 -1.75 -7.59 2.73
CA GLU A 55 -1.97 -8.83 3.49
C GLU A 55 -2.75 -8.57 4.78
N ILE A 56 -2.46 -7.47 5.48
CA ILE A 56 -3.19 -7.08 6.68
C ILE A 56 -4.57 -6.53 6.34
N ALA A 57 -4.64 -5.60 5.37
CA ALA A 57 -5.85 -4.89 4.98
C ALA A 57 -6.90 -5.83 4.39
N GLY A 58 -6.52 -6.75 3.51
CA GLY A 58 -7.42 -7.71 2.86
C GLY A 58 -8.22 -8.56 3.84
N ARG A 59 -7.73 -8.79 5.06
CA ARG A 59 -8.46 -9.51 6.12
C ARG A 59 -9.69 -8.76 6.63
N PHE A 60 -9.78 -7.46 6.36
CA PHE A 60 -10.90 -6.60 6.77
C PHE A 60 -11.91 -6.34 5.65
N GLU A 61 -11.68 -6.90 4.46
CA GLU A 61 -12.65 -6.86 3.37
C GLU A 61 -13.73 -7.91 3.63
N GLY A 62 -14.99 -7.49 3.65
CA GLY A 62 -16.15 -8.38 3.76
C GLY A 62 -16.59 -8.93 2.40
N ARG A 63 -16.15 -8.32 1.30
CA ARG A 63 -16.42 -8.77 -0.06
C ARG A 63 -15.18 -8.61 -0.93
N LYS A 64 -15.13 -9.33 -2.04
CA LYS A 64 -14.08 -9.17 -3.06
C LYS A 64 -14.66 -9.31 -4.45
N PHE A 65 -14.23 -8.45 -5.36
CA PHE A 65 -14.61 -8.54 -6.76
C PHE A 65 -13.98 -9.78 -7.41
N ASN A 66 -14.79 -10.55 -8.12
CA ASN A 66 -14.40 -11.74 -8.87
C ASN A 66 -14.59 -11.47 -10.37
N GLY A 67 -13.48 -11.23 -11.06
CA GLY A 67 -13.48 -10.91 -12.49
C GLY A 67 -13.94 -12.04 -13.41
N MET A 68 -13.96 -13.29 -12.94
CA MET A 68 -14.45 -14.42 -13.74
C MET A 68 -15.97 -14.47 -13.80
N THR A 69 -16.65 -14.00 -12.75
CA THR A 69 -18.11 -14.02 -12.64
C THR A 69 -18.73 -12.63 -12.75
N ASP A 70 -17.91 -11.59 -12.87
CA ASP A 70 -18.33 -10.17 -12.85
C ASP A 70 -19.23 -9.83 -11.64
N SER A 71 -18.87 -10.38 -10.47
CA SER A 71 -19.65 -10.29 -9.24
C SER A 71 -18.78 -10.06 -8.00
N TYR A 72 -19.41 -9.80 -6.86
CA TYR A 72 -18.73 -9.65 -5.57
C TYR A 72 -19.04 -10.84 -4.66
N ASP A 73 -18.00 -11.61 -4.35
CA ASP A 73 -18.06 -12.75 -3.44
C ASP A 73 -17.94 -12.27 -2.00
N HIS A 74 -18.68 -12.87 -1.07
CA HIS A 74 -18.56 -12.59 0.35
C HIS A 74 -17.37 -13.33 0.95
N GLN A 75 -16.59 -12.64 1.79
CA GLN A 75 -15.43 -13.21 2.51
C GLN A 75 -15.84 -14.01 3.75
N GLY A 76 -17.14 -14.16 4.00
CA GLY A 76 -17.69 -14.89 5.14
C GLY A 76 -17.67 -14.07 6.44
N SER A 77 -17.84 -14.76 7.56
CA SER A 77 -17.77 -14.18 8.89
C SER A 77 -16.43 -14.51 9.55
N VAL A 78 -16.04 -13.65 10.50
CA VAL A 78 -14.83 -13.81 11.31
C VAL A 78 -15.19 -13.74 12.79
N LEU A 79 -14.38 -14.36 13.63
CA LEU A 79 -14.51 -14.24 15.07
C LEU A 79 -13.66 -13.07 15.57
N ILE A 80 -14.29 -12.12 16.25
CA ILE A 80 -13.60 -11.03 16.96
C ILE A 80 -13.63 -11.33 18.46
N ALA A 81 -12.49 -11.10 19.13
CA ALA A 81 -12.40 -11.27 20.57
C ALA A 81 -13.44 -10.38 21.28
N GLY A 82 -14.24 -11.00 22.15
CA GLY A 82 -15.16 -10.29 23.03
C GLY A 82 -14.41 -9.42 24.04
N GLN A 83 -15.13 -8.48 24.65
CA GLN A 83 -14.55 -7.65 25.71
C GLN A 83 -14.38 -8.44 27.01
N GLY A 84 -13.16 -8.50 27.55
CA GLY A 84 -12.88 -9.14 28.84
C GLY A 84 -13.09 -10.65 28.82
N ALA A 85 -14.01 -11.14 29.65
CA ALA A 85 -14.36 -12.57 29.73
C ALA A 85 -15.46 -12.99 28.75
N ALA A 86 -15.92 -12.08 27.87
CA ALA A 86 -16.93 -12.40 26.87
C ALA A 86 -16.37 -13.36 25.81
N MET A 87 -17.24 -14.27 25.35
CA MET A 87 -16.92 -15.18 24.25
C MET A 87 -16.65 -14.38 22.95
N PRO A 88 -15.85 -14.92 22.02
CA PRO A 88 -15.68 -14.32 20.70
C PRO A 88 -17.02 -14.15 19.98
N GLU A 89 -17.19 -13.02 19.30
CA GLU A 89 -18.39 -12.71 18.52
C GLU A 89 -18.15 -13.00 17.04
N GLU A 90 -19.13 -13.63 16.40
CA GLU A 90 -19.12 -13.87 14.97
C GLU A 90 -19.67 -12.65 14.21
N VAL A 91 -18.84 -12.06 13.35
CA VAL A 91 -19.14 -10.81 12.66
C VAL A 91 -18.84 -10.88 11.17
N VAL A 92 -19.48 -10.01 10.40
CA VAL A 92 -19.17 -9.76 8.99
C VAL A 92 -18.75 -8.30 8.85
N TYR A 93 -17.71 -8.03 8.06
CA TYR A 93 -17.29 -6.66 7.78
C TYR A 93 -18.16 -6.04 6.69
N GLY A 94 -18.69 -4.84 6.94
CA GLY A 94 -19.42 -4.07 5.94
C GLY A 94 -18.55 -3.34 4.91
N CYS A 95 -17.22 -3.56 4.95
CA CYS A 95 -16.29 -2.97 3.98
C CYS A 95 -16.19 -3.86 2.74
N ASP A 96 -16.46 -3.33 1.55
CA ASP A 96 -16.41 -4.08 0.30
C ASP A 96 -15.02 -4.11 -0.33
N GLY A 97 -14.16 -3.13 -0.03
CA GLY A 97 -12.83 -3.04 -0.61
C GLY A 97 -11.96 -1.97 0.05
N ILE A 98 -10.65 -2.25 0.10
CA ILE A 98 -9.64 -1.38 0.70
C ILE A 98 -8.58 -1.07 -0.36
N LEU A 99 -8.42 0.22 -0.67
CA LEU A 99 -7.38 0.70 -1.58
C LEU A 99 -6.17 1.16 -0.79
N THR A 100 -4.98 0.63 -1.11
CA THR A 100 -3.72 1.01 -0.49
C THR A 100 -2.90 1.92 -1.40
N ALA A 101 -2.27 2.93 -0.82
CA ALA A 101 -1.42 3.87 -1.55
C ALA A 101 -0.19 4.24 -0.71
N ARG A 102 0.98 3.83 -1.20
CA ARG A 102 2.28 4.17 -0.62
C ARG A 102 2.87 5.35 -1.36
N THR A 103 3.25 6.41 -0.64
CA THR A 103 4.03 7.53 -1.18
C THR A 103 5.44 7.51 -0.63
N PHE A 104 6.35 8.29 -1.21
CA PHE A 104 7.74 8.35 -0.77
C PHE A 104 8.13 9.76 -0.33
N THR A 105 8.89 9.84 0.76
CA THR A 105 9.48 11.11 1.21
C THR A 105 10.79 11.39 0.47
N ALA A 106 11.41 12.52 0.77
CA ALA A 106 12.76 12.83 0.28
C ALA A 106 13.78 11.73 0.59
N ALA A 107 13.73 11.16 1.80
CA ALA A 107 14.61 10.04 2.17
C ALA A 107 14.31 8.79 1.33
N GLY A 108 13.04 8.51 1.06
CA GLY A 108 12.63 7.45 0.14
C GLY A 108 13.17 7.69 -1.27
N HIS A 109 13.07 8.91 -1.81
CA HIS A 109 13.61 9.23 -3.14
C HIS A 109 15.14 9.08 -3.21
N LEU A 110 15.88 9.44 -2.16
CA LEU A 110 17.32 9.21 -2.10
C LEU A 110 17.65 7.71 -2.11
N GLU A 111 16.89 6.88 -1.41
CA GLU A 111 17.05 5.42 -1.49
C GLU A 111 16.68 4.89 -2.88
N ALA A 112 15.63 5.41 -3.52
CA ALA A 112 15.31 5.06 -4.90
C ALA A 112 16.45 5.41 -5.86
N GLN A 113 17.05 6.60 -5.72
CA GLN A 113 18.22 7.01 -6.49
C GLN A 113 19.39 6.05 -6.27
N ARG A 114 19.65 5.65 -5.02
CA ARG A 114 20.68 4.65 -4.70
C ARG A 114 20.40 3.29 -5.35
N VAL A 115 19.14 2.85 -5.36
CA VAL A 115 18.74 1.60 -6.03
C VAL A 115 18.95 1.70 -7.53
N ILE A 116 18.56 2.80 -8.17
CA ILE A 116 18.79 3.00 -9.61
C ILE A 116 20.28 2.95 -9.94
N GLU A 117 21.13 3.58 -9.13
CA GLU A 117 22.59 3.55 -9.34
C GLU A 117 23.23 2.18 -9.15
N THR A 118 22.70 1.37 -8.23
CA THR A 118 23.36 0.13 -7.79
C THR A 118 22.72 -1.15 -8.33
N ASP A 119 21.45 -1.08 -8.75
CA ASP A 119 20.60 -2.21 -9.13
C ASP A 119 19.60 -1.81 -10.23
N SER A 120 20.14 -1.29 -11.34
CA SER A 120 19.36 -1.10 -12.56
C SER A 120 20.23 -1.17 -13.82
N SER A 121 19.58 -1.30 -14.98
CA SER A 121 20.23 -1.15 -16.28
C SER A 121 20.45 0.32 -16.69
N ILE A 122 20.01 1.29 -15.88
CA ILE A 122 20.10 2.73 -16.13
C ILE A 122 20.77 3.51 -14.98
N PRO A 123 21.97 3.11 -14.51
CA PRO A 123 22.58 3.68 -13.30
C PRO A 123 22.99 5.16 -13.44
N TYR A 124 22.99 5.68 -14.67
CA TYR A 124 23.26 7.08 -14.98
C TYR A 124 22.02 7.99 -14.85
N VAL A 125 20.83 7.42 -14.71
CA VAL A 125 19.59 8.18 -14.57
C VAL A 125 19.49 8.79 -13.18
N ARG A 126 19.11 10.07 -13.14
CA ARG A 126 18.86 10.81 -11.92
C ARG A 126 17.36 11.03 -11.75
N VAL A 127 16.81 10.63 -10.59
CA VAL A 127 15.39 10.78 -10.25
C VAL A 127 15.13 11.90 -9.26
N CYS A 128 16.10 12.19 -8.38
CA CYS A 128 16.00 13.28 -7.41
C CYS A 128 17.31 14.10 -7.33
N ASP A 129 17.21 15.29 -6.72
CA ASP A 129 18.37 16.08 -6.30
C ASP A 129 18.99 15.55 -5.00
N GLU A 130 20.04 16.22 -4.51
CA GLU A 130 20.74 15.87 -3.26
C GLU A 130 19.86 16.00 -2.02
N ASP A 131 18.81 16.83 -2.08
CA ASP A 131 17.83 17.02 -1.00
C ASP A 131 16.68 15.99 -1.08
N GLY A 132 16.66 15.11 -2.08
CA GLY A 132 15.61 14.12 -2.30
C GLY A 132 14.33 14.68 -2.95
N ASN A 133 14.37 15.87 -3.53
CA ASN A 133 13.27 16.38 -4.35
C ASN A 133 13.31 15.73 -5.73
N LEU A 134 12.18 15.18 -6.18
CA LEU A 134 12.08 14.61 -7.52
C LEU A 134 12.30 15.69 -8.59
N LEU A 135 13.09 15.34 -9.61
CA LEU A 135 13.44 16.27 -10.68
C LEU A 135 12.22 16.58 -11.55
N LYS A 136 11.83 17.87 -11.60
CA LYS A 136 10.69 18.34 -12.41
C LYS A 136 11.00 18.24 -13.91
N GLY A 137 10.01 17.82 -14.70
CA GLY A 137 10.11 17.81 -16.16
C GLY A 137 10.91 16.65 -16.74
N ALA A 138 11.39 15.72 -15.92
CA ALA A 138 11.99 14.46 -16.33
C ALA A 138 10.93 13.40 -16.69
N GLY A 139 9.96 13.81 -17.51
CA GLY A 139 9.19 12.84 -18.28
C GLY A 139 10.13 12.19 -19.29
N ASN A 140 9.94 10.90 -19.56
CA ASN A 140 10.68 10.17 -20.59
C ASN A 140 12.15 9.89 -20.26
N LEU A 141 12.42 9.40 -19.04
CA LEU A 141 13.75 8.91 -18.66
C LEU A 141 14.26 7.80 -19.60
N ILE A 142 13.32 7.07 -20.20
CA ILE A 142 13.52 5.94 -21.11
C ILE A 142 12.57 6.10 -22.30
N ARG A 143 12.99 5.68 -23.49
CA ARG A 143 12.13 5.68 -24.68
C ARG A 143 11.29 4.40 -24.73
N PRO A 144 10.06 4.43 -25.28
CA PRO A 144 9.27 3.23 -25.47
C PRO A 144 10.02 2.23 -26.36
N GLY A 145 10.04 0.97 -25.94
CA GLY A 145 10.76 -0.10 -26.63
C GLY A 145 12.18 -0.34 -26.14
N ASP A 146 12.76 0.55 -25.33
CA ASP A 146 13.94 0.22 -24.54
C ASP A 146 13.48 -0.62 -23.33
N GLU A 147 14.08 -1.80 -23.13
CA GLU A 147 13.80 -2.63 -21.97
C GLU A 147 14.74 -2.23 -20.83
N VAL A 148 14.15 -1.79 -19.72
CA VAL A 148 14.89 -1.38 -18.53
C VAL A 148 14.53 -2.26 -17.36
N GLN A 149 15.55 -2.58 -16.56
CA GLN A 149 15.42 -3.37 -15.36
C GLN A 149 15.77 -2.48 -14.17
N ILE A 150 14.90 -2.39 -13.18
CA ILE A 150 15.16 -1.70 -11.89
C ILE A 150 14.75 -2.65 -10.77
N ALA A 151 15.65 -2.95 -9.85
CA ALA A 151 15.39 -3.82 -8.70
C ALA A 151 14.76 -5.18 -9.10
N GLY A 152 15.19 -5.74 -10.24
CA GLY A 152 14.65 -6.99 -10.78
C GLY A 152 13.30 -6.88 -11.51
N HIS A 153 12.73 -5.69 -11.64
CA HIS A 153 11.50 -5.45 -12.40
C HIS A 153 11.78 -4.90 -13.79
N GLY A 154 11.23 -5.56 -14.81
CA GLY A 154 11.28 -5.11 -16.19
C GLY A 154 10.21 -4.06 -16.51
N TYR A 155 10.60 -3.04 -17.27
CA TYR A 155 9.74 -1.97 -17.74
C TYR A 155 10.11 -1.60 -19.18
N SER A 156 9.10 -1.37 -20.03
CA SER A 156 9.29 -1.20 -21.48
C SER A 156 8.51 -0.04 -22.10
N ASP A 157 7.86 0.80 -21.29
CA ASP A 157 7.08 1.96 -21.74
C ASP A 157 7.73 3.26 -21.27
N TRP A 158 7.09 4.40 -21.52
CA TRP A 158 7.46 5.69 -20.94
C TRP A 158 7.51 5.60 -19.42
N MET A 159 8.66 6.00 -18.86
CA MET A 159 8.87 6.09 -17.43
C MET A 159 9.25 7.51 -17.04
N ASP A 160 8.50 8.07 -16.10
CA ASP A 160 8.86 9.31 -15.39
C ASP A 160 9.60 9.01 -14.07
N VAL A 161 10.07 10.08 -13.41
CA VAL A 161 10.79 9.98 -12.14
C VAL A 161 9.96 9.39 -11.00
N HIS A 162 8.64 9.57 -11.00
CA HIS A 162 7.76 9.01 -9.98
C HIS A 162 7.61 7.50 -10.17
N GLN A 163 7.42 7.05 -11.41
CA GLN A 163 7.34 5.64 -11.77
C GLN A 163 8.66 4.93 -11.51
N ALA A 164 9.79 5.55 -11.86
CA ALA A 164 11.12 5.02 -11.58
C ALA A 164 11.34 4.83 -10.07
N ALA A 165 10.98 5.82 -9.25
CA ALA A 165 11.08 5.72 -7.79
C ALA A 165 10.13 4.65 -7.23
N HIS A 166 8.91 4.55 -7.74
CA HIS A 166 7.95 3.52 -7.35
C HIS A 166 8.47 2.12 -7.66
N LEU A 167 9.03 1.91 -8.85
CA LEU A 167 9.56 0.63 -9.28
C LEU A 167 10.78 0.23 -8.45
N ALA A 168 11.70 1.17 -8.23
CA ALA A 168 12.89 0.97 -7.41
C ALA A 168 12.58 0.54 -5.96
N LEU A 169 11.44 0.99 -5.44
CA LEU A 169 11.06 0.75 -4.05
C LEU A 169 9.89 -0.23 -3.90
N TYR A 170 9.42 -0.84 -4.98
CA TYR A 170 8.18 -1.63 -5.01
C TYR A 170 8.19 -2.76 -3.95
N GLU A 171 9.25 -3.58 -3.95
CA GLU A 171 9.45 -4.67 -2.98
C GLU A 171 10.34 -4.28 -1.80
N ARG A 172 10.70 -3.00 -1.68
CA ARG A 172 11.67 -2.54 -0.68
C ARG A 172 10.99 -2.01 0.58
N ASP A 173 11.21 -2.69 1.69
CA ASP A 173 10.71 -2.29 3.01
C ASP A 173 11.60 -1.18 3.59
N LEU A 174 10.99 -0.03 3.85
CA LEU A 174 11.61 1.17 4.44
C LEU A 174 11.10 1.42 5.86
N THR A 175 10.54 0.40 6.52
CA THR A 175 10.04 0.51 7.89
C THR A 175 11.21 0.87 8.83
N PRO A 176 11.07 1.94 9.64
CA PRO A 176 12.08 2.30 10.62
C PRO A 176 12.38 1.12 11.53
N ALA A 177 13.66 0.89 11.85
CA ALA A 177 14.03 -0.13 12.81
C ALA A 177 13.31 0.12 14.13
N ARG A 178 12.74 -0.94 14.73
CA ARG A 178 12.00 -0.84 15.99
C ARG A 178 12.94 -0.31 17.07
N THR A 179 12.77 0.95 17.46
CA THR A 179 13.51 1.53 18.59
C THR A 179 13.14 0.71 19.83
N LYS A 180 14.13 0.07 20.43
CA LYS A 180 13.97 -0.71 21.67
C LYS A 180 13.73 0.19 22.86
#